data_AF-X1FKE3-F1
#
_entry.id   AF-X1FKE3-F1
#
_cell.length_a   1.000
_cell.length_b   1.000
_cell.length_c   1.000
_cell.angle_alpha   90.00
_cell.angle_beta   90.00
_cell.angle_gamma   90.00
#
_symmetry.space_group_name_H-M   'P 1'
#
loop_
_entity.id
_entity.type
_entity.pdbx_description
1 polymer ?
#
loop_
_entity_poly.entity_id
_entity_poly.type
_entity_poly.pdbx_seq_one_letter_code
_entity_poly.pdbx_strand_id
1 'polypeptide(L)'
;MIDLELGMYPIIISPNIGKPILLNLKDYEQSAQFPIKNLSFKALIIASKAHSTQTILEHFHQNLFVQPILKESGDFEKRRGNLIDLHLVQIEKIKKLDFRDQQVLEEENCIVWDINNSVFQFDDVFGKRKELYRINLEIRDILKIEKILKEVSRDFLLFDIVHDVPNLTENKVNYHSIAIFNKDWNDFSFIHATDFHI
;
A
#
# COMPACT_ATOMS: atom_id res chain seq x y z
N MET A 1 -19.25 -6.63 -17.36
CA MET A 1 -19.86 -5.34 -17.00
C MET A 1 -19.70 -5.21 -15.51
N ILE A 2 -18.83 -4.32 -15.02
CA ILE A 2 -18.56 -4.21 -13.59
C ILE A 2 -19.80 -3.58 -12.95
N ASP A 3 -20.50 -4.35 -12.12
CA ASP A 3 -21.67 -3.88 -11.39
C ASP A 3 -21.20 -2.96 -10.25
N LEU A 4 -21.18 -1.65 -10.53
CA LEU A 4 -20.73 -0.62 -9.62
C LEU A 4 -21.95 -0.06 -8.87
N GLU A 5 -22.58 -0.88 -8.02
CA GLU A 5 -23.39 -0.31 -6.95
C GLU A 5 -22.51 0.70 -6.18
N LEU A 6 -22.97 1.96 -6.09
CA LEU A 6 -22.25 3.05 -5.43
C LEU A 6 -21.68 2.58 -4.08
N GLY A 7 -20.35 2.52 -3.99
CA GLY A 7 -19.66 2.19 -2.75
C GLY A 7 -19.43 0.69 -2.48
N MET A 8 -19.60 -0.22 -3.45
CA MET A 8 -19.34 -1.65 -3.30
C MET A 8 -18.16 -2.16 -4.15
N TYR A 9 -16.97 -1.56 -3.99
CA TYR A 9 -15.72 -2.03 -4.63
C TYR A 9 -14.71 -2.60 -3.61
N PRO A 10 -13.73 -3.42 -4.06
CA PRO A 10 -12.63 -3.90 -3.23
C PRO A 10 -11.73 -2.76 -2.74
N ILE A 11 -11.27 -2.80 -1.50
CA ILE A 11 -10.44 -1.76 -0.87
C ILE A 11 -9.12 -2.34 -0.40
N ILE A 12 -8.01 -1.68 -0.72
CA ILE A 12 -6.70 -1.99 -0.14
C ILE A 12 -6.67 -1.43 1.29
N ILE A 13 -6.47 -2.28 2.28
CA ILE A 13 -6.40 -1.90 3.71
C ILE A 13 -4.99 -1.94 4.27
N SER A 14 -4.04 -2.52 3.53
CA SER A 14 -2.61 -2.51 3.87
C SER A 14 -1.79 -2.64 2.58
N PRO A 15 -0.65 -1.95 2.45
CA PRO A 15 -0.08 -1.00 3.42
C PRO A 15 -0.88 0.31 3.49
N ASN A 16 -0.69 1.07 4.57
CA ASN A 16 -1.38 2.33 4.87
C ASN A 16 -0.52 3.22 5.80
N ILE A 17 -0.95 4.44 6.11
CA ILE A 17 -0.21 5.40 6.95
C ILE A 17 0.20 4.88 8.33
N GLY A 18 -0.63 4.04 8.97
CA GLY A 18 -0.33 3.46 10.28
C GLY A 18 0.64 2.28 10.20
N LYS A 19 0.77 1.66 9.04
CA LYS A 19 1.72 0.56 8.78
C LYS A 19 2.25 0.67 7.34
N PRO A 20 3.12 1.65 7.07
CA PRO A 20 3.71 1.80 5.75
C PRO A 20 4.60 0.59 5.49
N ILE A 21 4.68 0.18 4.23
CA ILE A 21 5.70 -0.79 3.84
C ILE A 21 7.02 -0.06 3.53
N LEU A 22 8.12 -0.62 4.03
CA LEU A 22 9.46 -0.11 3.78
C LEU A 22 10.12 -0.97 2.70
N LEU A 23 10.58 -0.34 1.62
CA LEU A 23 11.21 -1.02 0.48
C LEU A 23 12.57 -0.37 0.20
N ASN A 24 13.66 -1.12 0.25
CA ASN A 24 14.98 -0.60 -0.05
C ASN A 24 15.43 -1.07 -1.44
N LEU A 25 15.75 -0.14 -2.34
CA LEU A 25 16.18 -0.44 -3.70
C LEU A 25 17.47 -1.28 -3.73
N LYS A 26 18.39 -1.07 -2.78
CA LYS A 26 19.64 -1.85 -2.71
C LYS A 26 19.43 -3.34 -2.49
N ASP A 27 18.36 -3.74 -1.80
CA ASP A 27 18.04 -5.15 -1.58
C ASP A 27 17.73 -5.86 -2.91
N TYR A 28 17.22 -5.11 -3.89
CA TYR A 28 16.89 -5.61 -5.23
C TYR A 28 18.09 -5.55 -6.18
N GLU A 29 19.03 -4.64 -5.96
CA GLU A 29 20.31 -4.60 -6.68
C GLU A 29 21.23 -5.77 -6.29
N GLN A 30 21.26 -6.14 -5.01
CA GLN A 30 22.19 -7.14 -4.48
C GLN A 30 21.70 -8.59 -4.60
N SER A 31 20.39 -8.81 -4.73
CA SER A 31 19.78 -10.14 -4.67
C SER A 31 19.81 -10.95 -5.97
N ALA A 32 20.32 -10.41 -7.09
CA ALA A 32 20.30 -11.12 -8.36
C ALA A 32 21.57 -10.98 -9.21
N GLN A 33 21.97 -12.11 -9.81
CA GLN A 33 22.95 -12.20 -10.91
C GLN A 33 22.43 -11.55 -12.22
N PHE A 34 21.21 -11.00 -12.21
CA PHE A 34 20.55 -10.30 -13.31
C PHE A 34 19.83 -9.07 -12.74
N PRO A 35 19.81 -7.92 -13.43
CA PRO A 35 19.18 -6.72 -12.89
C PRO A 35 17.68 -6.95 -12.66
N ILE A 36 17.25 -7.03 -11.40
CA ILE A 36 15.83 -6.97 -11.05
C ILE A 36 15.34 -5.57 -11.41
N LYS A 37 14.39 -5.50 -12.35
CA LYS A 37 13.82 -4.23 -12.82
C LYS A 37 12.60 -3.79 -12.02
N ASN A 38 12.08 -4.66 -11.17
CA ASN A 38 10.74 -4.53 -10.63
C ASN A 38 10.72 -4.60 -9.11
N LEU A 39 10.02 -3.67 -8.47
CA LEU A 39 9.84 -3.61 -7.03
C LEU A 39 8.51 -4.28 -6.66
N SER A 40 8.56 -5.39 -5.93
CA SER A 40 7.36 -6.15 -5.57
C SER A 40 7.04 -6.05 -4.09
N PHE A 41 5.74 -6.00 -3.76
CA PHE A 41 5.28 -6.03 -2.38
C PHE A 41 3.89 -6.62 -2.23
N LYS A 42 3.57 -7.06 -1.01
CA LYS A 42 2.26 -7.59 -0.66
C LYS A 42 1.33 -6.49 -0.17
N ALA A 43 0.09 -6.53 -0.63
CA ALA A 43 -0.99 -5.73 -0.10
C ALA A 43 -2.17 -6.63 0.32
N LEU A 44 -3.00 -6.10 1.21
CA LEU A 44 -4.20 -6.75 1.73
C LEU A 44 -5.42 -6.01 1.22
N ILE A 45 -6.35 -6.74 0.62
CA ILE A 45 -7.63 -6.23 0.15
C ILE A 45 -8.75 -6.79 1.03
N ILE A 46 -9.75 -5.97 1.28
CA ILE A 46 -11.05 -6.40 1.77
C ILE A 46 -12.14 -6.14 0.72
N ALA A 47 -12.98 -7.15 0.49
CA ALA A 47 -14.05 -7.11 -0.51
C ALA A 47 -15.33 -7.79 0.00
N SER A 48 -16.44 -7.58 -0.71
CA SER A 48 -17.70 -8.26 -0.39
C SER A 48 -17.71 -9.71 -0.88
N LYS A 49 -18.62 -10.53 -0.35
CA LYS A 49 -18.81 -11.93 -0.77
C LYS A 49 -19.15 -12.10 -2.26
N ALA A 50 -19.72 -11.05 -2.88
CA ALA A 50 -20.04 -11.06 -4.31
C ALA A 50 -18.80 -10.96 -5.20
N HIS A 51 -17.68 -10.44 -4.68
CA HIS A 51 -16.45 -10.29 -5.44
C HIS A 51 -15.69 -11.61 -5.48
N SER A 52 -15.59 -12.17 -6.69
CA SER A 52 -14.64 -13.23 -7.02
C SER A 52 -13.23 -12.66 -7.20
N THR A 53 -12.23 -13.52 -7.11
CA THR A 53 -10.84 -13.18 -7.45
C THR A 53 -10.72 -12.49 -8.82
N GLN A 54 -11.45 -12.99 -9.82
CA GLN A 54 -11.44 -12.43 -11.18
C GLN A 54 -12.00 -11.02 -11.22
N THR A 55 -13.15 -10.78 -10.57
CA THR A 55 -13.74 -9.43 -10.51
C THR A 55 -12.84 -8.45 -9.77
N ILE A 56 -12.10 -8.90 -8.74
CA ILE A 56 -11.14 -8.06 -8.02
C ILE A 56 -9.97 -7.69 -8.95
N LEU A 57 -9.44 -8.64 -9.71
CA LEU A 57 -8.40 -8.38 -10.71
C LEU A 57 -8.85 -7.34 -11.74
N GLU A 58 -10.06 -7.48 -12.26
CA GLU A 58 -10.64 -6.54 -13.23
C GLU A 58 -10.80 -5.13 -12.65
N HIS A 59 -11.17 -5.01 -11.37
CA HIS A 59 -11.24 -3.72 -10.69
C HIS A 59 -9.90 -3.00 -10.65
N PHE A 60 -8.83 -3.71 -10.26
CA PHE A 60 -7.50 -3.11 -10.10
C PHE A 60 -6.71 -3.02 -11.40
N HIS A 61 -7.12 -3.73 -12.45
CA HIS A 61 -6.41 -3.72 -13.73
C HIS A 61 -6.39 -2.31 -14.32
N GLN A 62 -5.18 -1.75 -14.50
CA GLN A 62 -4.93 -0.40 -15.05
C GLN A 62 -5.51 0.77 -14.24
N ASN A 63 -6.02 0.51 -13.03
CA ASN A 63 -6.69 1.49 -12.18
C ASN A 63 -5.94 1.73 -10.85
N LEU A 64 -4.72 1.19 -10.74
CA LEU A 64 -3.93 1.23 -9.51
C LEU A 64 -2.56 1.82 -9.78
N PHE A 65 -2.18 2.79 -8.95
CA PHE A 65 -0.96 3.56 -9.11
C PHE A 65 -0.28 3.80 -7.77
N VAL A 66 1.01 4.13 -7.82
CA VAL A 66 1.72 4.78 -6.71
C VAL A 66 2.04 6.22 -7.10
N GLN A 67 1.96 7.13 -6.14
CA GLN A 67 2.24 8.54 -6.35
C GLN A 67 3.28 9.05 -5.35
N PRO A 68 4.45 9.54 -5.80
CA PRO A 68 5.49 10.04 -4.91
C PRO A 68 5.10 11.38 -4.26
N ILE A 69 5.47 11.57 -3.00
CA ILE A 69 5.32 12.83 -2.25
C ILE A 69 6.64 13.61 -2.30
N LEU A 70 6.75 14.54 -3.24
CA LEU A 70 7.96 15.29 -3.56
C LEU A 70 8.25 16.45 -2.58
N LYS A 71 7.23 16.95 -1.87
CA LYS A 71 7.36 18.09 -0.94
C LYS A 71 6.65 17.83 0.37
N GLU A 72 7.25 18.30 1.47
CA GLU A 72 6.72 18.17 2.84
C GLU A 72 5.56 19.10 3.14
N SER A 73 5.53 20.29 2.52
CA SER A 73 4.55 21.34 2.82
C SER A 73 4.01 22.01 1.55
N GLY A 74 2.90 22.76 1.71
CA GLY A 74 2.18 23.43 0.62
C GLY A 74 0.93 22.69 0.14
N ASP A 75 0.34 23.18 -0.94
CA ASP A 75 -0.92 22.64 -1.50
C ASP A 75 -0.77 21.15 -1.84
N PHE A 76 -1.77 20.36 -1.46
CA PHE A 76 -1.76 18.91 -1.58
C PHE A 76 -1.37 18.41 -2.98
N GLU A 77 -1.99 18.95 -4.04
CA GLU A 77 -1.71 18.57 -5.44
C GLU A 77 -0.29 18.94 -5.88
N LYS A 78 0.24 20.07 -5.37
CA LYS A 78 1.57 20.58 -5.74
C LYS A 78 2.72 19.83 -5.06
N ARG A 79 2.41 19.01 -4.07
CA ARG A 79 3.36 18.19 -3.32
C ARG A 79 3.63 16.84 -3.95
N ARG A 80 2.75 16.38 -4.86
CA ARG A 80 2.80 15.03 -5.41
C ARG A 80 3.36 15.02 -6.83
N GLY A 81 4.06 13.94 -7.17
CA GLY A 81 4.56 13.74 -8.52
C GLY A 81 3.58 13.00 -9.42
N ASN A 82 4.09 12.56 -10.57
CA ASN A 82 3.30 11.81 -11.54
C ASN A 82 2.96 10.41 -11.03
N LEU A 83 1.78 9.91 -11.43
CA LEU A 83 1.37 8.54 -11.17
C LEU A 83 2.31 7.53 -11.85
N ILE A 84 2.51 6.40 -11.17
CA ILE A 84 3.32 5.28 -11.64
C ILE A 84 2.46 4.03 -11.52
N ASP A 85 2.30 3.30 -12.62
CA ASP A 85 1.44 2.12 -12.67
C ASP A 85 1.87 1.06 -11.64
N LEU A 86 0.88 0.52 -10.95
CA LEU A 86 1.03 -0.55 -10.00
C LEU A 86 0.36 -1.81 -10.54
N HIS A 87 1.17 -2.81 -10.86
CA HIS A 87 0.70 -4.02 -11.52
C HIS A 87 0.36 -5.09 -10.50
N LEU A 88 -0.85 -5.63 -10.60
CA LEU A 88 -1.23 -6.80 -9.83
C LEU A 88 -0.70 -8.07 -10.50
N VAL A 89 0.17 -8.78 -9.80
CA VAL A 89 0.85 -9.99 -10.30
C VAL A 89 0.13 -11.26 -9.84
N GLN A 90 -0.30 -11.29 -8.59
CA GLN A 90 -0.93 -12.45 -7.99
C GLN A 90 -2.01 -12.03 -7.00
N ILE A 91 -3.05 -12.84 -6.86
CA ILE A 91 -4.09 -12.69 -5.86
C ILE A 91 -4.44 -14.05 -5.24
N GLU A 92 -4.60 -14.07 -3.92
CA GLU A 92 -4.96 -15.24 -3.14
C GLU A 92 -6.06 -14.86 -2.15
N LYS A 93 -7.16 -15.62 -2.15
CA LYS A 93 -8.20 -15.48 -1.13
C LYS A 93 -7.72 -16.07 0.20
N ILE A 94 -7.76 -15.30 1.27
CA ILE A 94 -7.37 -15.76 2.60
C ILE A 94 -8.57 -16.45 3.26
N LYS A 95 -8.48 -17.76 3.47
CA LYS A 95 -9.60 -18.58 3.98
C LYS A 95 -9.79 -18.54 5.50
N LYS A 96 -8.75 -18.15 6.24
CA LYS A 96 -8.63 -18.36 7.70
C LYS A 96 -7.99 -17.17 8.45
N LEU A 97 -8.14 -15.95 7.93
CA LEU A 97 -7.80 -14.78 8.75
C LEU A 97 -9.06 -14.35 9.49
N ASP A 98 -9.11 -14.62 10.79
CA ASP A 98 -9.80 -13.74 11.72
C ASP A 98 -8.75 -12.76 12.24
N PHE A 99 -8.89 -11.46 11.97
CA PHE A 99 -7.95 -10.46 12.48
C PHE A 99 -7.91 -10.44 14.01
N ARG A 100 -8.97 -10.93 14.66
CA ARG A 100 -9.09 -11.05 16.12
C ARG A 100 -8.24 -12.17 16.71
N ASP A 101 -7.77 -13.11 15.89
CA ASP A 101 -6.90 -14.22 16.34
C ASP A 101 -5.41 -13.85 16.32
N GLN A 102 -5.03 -12.64 15.88
CA GLN A 102 -3.65 -12.18 15.98
C GLN A 102 -3.37 -11.69 17.41
N GLN A 103 -2.37 -12.27 18.07
CA GLN A 103 -1.91 -11.75 19.36
C GLN A 103 -1.43 -10.30 19.19
N VAL A 104 -1.98 -9.43 20.03
CA VAL A 104 -1.48 -8.08 20.22
C VAL A 104 -0.05 -8.19 20.75
N LEU A 105 0.88 -7.46 20.12
CA LEU A 105 2.22 -7.32 20.67
C LEU A 105 2.12 -6.44 21.93
N GLU A 106 2.37 -7.05 23.07
CA GLU A 106 2.51 -6.37 24.36
C GLU A 106 3.99 -6.11 24.61
N GLU A 107 4.36 -4.86 24.87
CA GLU A 107 5.69 -4.48 25.35
C GLU A 107 5.61 -4.01 26.81
N GLU A 108 6.75 -4.07 27.52
CA GLU A 108 6.83 -3.88 28.98
C GLU A 108 6.18 -2.58 29.50
N ASN A 109 6.11 -1.53 28.67
CA ASN A 109 5.52 -0.24 29.02
C ASN A 109 4.50 0.28 27.98
N CYS A 110 4.13 -0.50 26.96
CA CYS A 110 3.20 -0.06 25.93
C CYS A 110 2.47 -1.22 25.25
N ILE A 111 1.27 -0.92 24.73
CA ILE A 111 0.51 -1.83 23.88
C ILE A 111 0.69 -1.33 22.44
N VAL A 112 1.07 -2.21 21.51
CA VAL A 112 1.13 -1.86 20.09
C VAL A 112 -0.29 -1.66 19.57
N TRP A 113 -0.67 -0.39 19.38
CA TRP A 113 -2.00 -0.02 18.88
C TRP A 113 -2.02 -0.02 17.34
N ASP A 114 -2.24 -1.20 16.75
CA ASP A 114 -2.28 -1.40 15.29
C ASP A 114 -3.73 -1.48 14.75
N ILE A 115 -3.90 -1.70 13.44
CA ILE A 115 -5.23 -1.87 12.83
C ILE A 115 -6.07 -2.98 13.50
N ASN A 116 -5.42 -4.00 14.09
CA ASN A 116 -6.08 -5.06 14.84
C ASN A 116 -6.69 -4.54 16.14
N ASN A 117 -5.98 -3.65 16.84
CA ASN A 117 -6.47 -3.00 18.06
C ASN A 117 -7.37 -1.79 17.84
N SER A 118 -7.27 -1.08 16.72
CA SER A 118 -8.04 0.15 16.50
C SER A 118 -9.32 -0.08 15.70
N VAL A 119 -9.26 -0.93 14.68
CA VAL A 119 -10.30 -1.02 13.66
C VAL A 119 -11.10 -2.31 13.85
N PHE A 120 -10.42 -3.44 14.04
CA PHE A 120 -11.08 -4.73 14.14
C PHE A 120 -11.77 -5.01 15.49
N GLN A 121 -11.71 -4.06 16.46
CA GLN A 121 -12.54 -4.08 17.68
C GLN A 121 -14.00 -3.68 17.41
N PHE A 122 -14.30 -3.03 16.28
CA PHE A 122 -15.66 -2.67 15.91
C PHE A 122 -16.25 -3.72 14.97
N ASP A 123 -17.45 -4.20 15.26
CA ASP A 123 -18.08 -5.32 14.55
C ASP A 123 -18.36 -5.06 13.05
N ASP A 124 -18.35 -3.80 12.59
CA ASP A 124 -18.84 -3.45 11.24
C ASP A 124 -18.03 -2.38 10.48
N VAL A 125 -16.73 -2.20 10.74
CA VAL A 125 -15.92 -1.13 10.09
C VAL A 125 -15.96 -1.18 8.56
N PHE A 126 -16.01 -2.39 8.00
CA PHE A 126 -16.00 -2.58 6.55
C PHE A 126 -17.38 -2.96 5.98
N GLY A 127 -18.42 -2.93 6.82
CA GLY A 127 -19.81 -3.21 6.45
C GLY A 127 -19.97 -4.59 5.77
N LYS A 128 -20.46 -4.56 4.53
CA LYS A 128 -20.67 -5.77 3.71
C LYS A 128 -19.37 -6.44 3.24
N ARG A 129 -18.20 -5.81 3.43
CA ARG A 129 -16.90 -6.38 3.01
C ARG A 129 -16.36 -7.27 4.13
N LYS A 130 -16.38 -8.58 3.89
CA LYS A 130 -16.03 -9.61 4.88
C LYS A 130 -15.01 -10.61 4.35
N GLU A 131 -14.60 -10.48 3.10
CA GLU A 131 -13.69 -11.41 2.44
C GLU A 131 -12.33 -10.74 2.24
N LEU A 132 -11.27 -11.47 2.57
CA LEU A 132 -9.90 -10.96 2.49
C LEU A 132 -9.12 -11.62 1.38
N TYR A 133 -8.26 -10.81 0.76
CA TYR A 133 -7.40 -11.24 -0.32
C TYR A 133 -6.00 -10.67 -0.11
N ARG A 134 -4.99 -11.52 -0.26
CA ARG A 134 -3.60 -11.11 -0.37
C ARG A 134 -3.29 -10.90 -1.84
N ILE A 135 -2.72 -9.76 -2.18
CA ILE A 135 -2.24 -9.48 -3.53
C ILE A 135 -0.75 -9.20 -3.52
N ASN A 136 -0.08 -9.62 -4.58
CA ASN A 136 1.28 -9.20 -4.88
C ASN A 136 1.22 -8.12 -5.95
N LEU A 137 1.77 -6.96 -5.62
CA LEU A 137 1.83 -5.77 -6.46
C LEU A 137 3.26 -5.54 -6.92
N GLU A 138 3.42 -4.92 -8.09
CA GLU A 138 4.71 -4.71 -8.72
C GLU A 138 4.79 -3.34 -9.41
N ILE A 139 5.88 -2.62 -9.14
CA ILE A 139 6.29 -1.44 -9.91
C ILE A 139 7.33 -1.94 -10.93
N ARG A 140 7.02 -1.87 -12.23
CA ARG A 140 7.82 -2.51 -13.31
C ARG A 140 9.02 -1.70 -13.83
N ASP A 141 9.32 -0.58 -13.19
CA ASP A 141 10.45 0.27 -13.56
C ASP A 141 11.07 0.94 -12.33
N ILE A 142 11.97 0.20 -11.66
CA ILE A 142 12.74 0.71 -10.52
C ILE A 142 13.58 1.93 -10.91
N LEU A 143 14.10 2.01 -12.15
CA LEU A 143 14.95 3.12 -12.58
C LEU A 143 14.19 4.46 -12.56
N LYS A 144 12.89 4.43 -12.82
CA LYS A 144 12.02 5.61 -12.65
C LYS A 144 12.03 6.09 -11.19
N ILE A 145 11.96 5.18 -10.23
CA ILE A 145 12.00 5.50 -8.80
C ILE A 145 13.37 6.02 -8.37
N GLU A 146 14.45 5.36 -8.81
CA GLU A 146 15.82 5.83 -8.56
C GLU A 146 16.05 7.24 -9.10
N LYS A 147 15.57 7.53 -10.32
CA LYS A 147 15.68 8.84 -10.93
C LYS A 147 14.98 9.90 -10.09
N ILE A 148 13.76 9.62 -9.62
CA ILE A 148 13.01 10.54 -8.75
C ILE A 148 13.80 10.81 -7.47
N LEU A 149 14.30 9.78 -6.78
CA LEU A 149 15.10 9.93 -5.55
C LEU A 149 16.34 10.81 -5.77
N LYS A 150 17.05 10.60 -6.88
CA LYS A 150 18.21 11.43 -7.27
C LYS A 150 17.81 12.88 -7.54
N GLU A 151 16.72 13.12 -8.26
CA GLU A 151 16.23 14.46 -8.58
C GLU A 151 15.81 15.27 -7.35
N VAL A 152 15.15 14.63 -6.39
CA VAL A 152 14.75 15.30 -5.14
C VAL A 152 15.90 15.42 -4.13
N SER A 153 17.05 14.79 -4.40
CA SER A 153 18.20 14.71 -3.48
C SER A 153 17.81 14.22 -2.08
N ARG A 154 16.94 13.20 -2.03
CA ARG A 154 16.47 12.58 -0.77
C ARG A 154 16.87 11.12 -0.73
N ASP A 155 17.20 10.68 0.47
CA ASP A 155 17.57 9.30 0.76
C ASP A 155 16.37 8.34 0.76
N PHE A 156 15.17 8.90 0.91
CA PHE A 156 13.91 8.18 0.88
C PHE A 156 12.78 9.06 0.36
N LEU A 157 11.70 8.41 -0.07
CA LEU A 157 10.49 9.09 -0.49
C LEU A 157 9.27 8.28 -0.05
N LEU A 158 8.24 9.00 0.39
CA LEU A 158 6.94 8.43 0.69
C LEU A 158 6.08 8.41 -0.58
N PHE A 159 5.25 7.38 -0.69
CA PHE A 159 4.31 7.22 -1.79
C PHE A 159 2.91 6.92 -1.25
N ASP A 160 1.93 7.52 -1.91
CA ASP A 160 0.52 7.19 -1.77
C ASP A 160 0.17 6.04 -2.73
N ILE A 161 -0.74 5.14 -2.34
CA ILE A 161 -1.38 4.21 -3.28
C ILE A 161 -2.68 4.86 -3.75
N VAL A 162 -2.82 5.05 -5.06
CA VAL A 162 -3.98 5.70 -5.68
C VAL A 162 -4.76 4.67 -6.46
N HIS A 163 -6.04 4.52 -6.13
CA HIS A 163 -7.01 3.70 -6.84
C HIS A 163 -8.00 4.61 -7.55
N ASP A 164 -7.92 4.62 -8.87
CA ASP A 164 -8.88 5.29 -9.75
C ASP A 164 -10.08 4.36 -9.96
N VAL A 165 -11.14 4.56 -9.20
CA VAL A 165 -12.34 3.72 -9.30
C VAL A 165 -13.24 4.31 -10.38
N PRO A 166 -13.58 3.56 -11.45
CA PRO A 166 -14.49 4.04 -12.47
C PRO A 166 -15.79 4.55 -11.86
N ASN A 167 -16.27 5.71 -12.34
CA ASN A 167 -17.51 6.37 -11.89
C ASN A 167 -17.48 6.98 -10.47
N LEU A 168 -16.33 7.06 -9.79
CA LEU A 168 -16.16 7.96 -8.65
C LEU A 168 -15.66 9.33 -9.11
N THR A 169 -16.10 10.39 -8.41
CA THR A 169 -15.64 11.77 -8.65
C THR A 169 -14.24 12.02 -8.12
N GLU A 170 -13.79 11.19 -7.16
CA GLU A 170 -12.49 11.33 -6.50
C GLU A 170 -11.82 9.96 -6.37
N ASN A 171 -10.50 9.96 -6.56
CA ASN A 171 -9.67 8.78 -6.37
C ASN A 171 -9.65 8.35 -4.91
N LYS A 172 -9.54 7.04 -4.67
CA LYS A 172 -9.29 6.50 -3.34
C LYS A 172 -7.80 6.45 -3.11
N VAL A 173 -7.33 7.07 -2.04
CA VAL A 173 -5.90 7.22 -1.76
C VAL A 173 -5.59 6.61 -0.40
N ASN A 174 -4.69 5.63 -0.37
CA ASN A 174 -4.04 5.22 0.87
C ASN A 174 -2.79 6.07 1.04
N TYR A 175 -2.87 7.02 1.96
CA TYR A 175 -1.81 7.99 2.21
C TYR A 175 -0.58 7.36 2.85
N HIS A 176 0.60 7.83 2.45
CA HIS A 176 1.90 7.48 3.04
C HIS A 176 2.08 5.97 3.19
N SER A 177 1.62 5.19 2.22
CA SER A 177 1.52 3.74 2.34
C SER A 177 2.83 3.01 2.07
N ILE A 178 3.74 3.64 1.33
CA ILE A 178 5.00 3.03 0.94
C ILE A 178 6.12 4.04 1.19
N ALA A 179 7.19 3.59 1.82
CA ALA A 179 8.44 4.32 1.89
C ALA A 179 9.49 3.57 1.08
N ILE A 180 10.07 4.22 0.07
CA ILE A 180 11.13 3.65 -0.76
C ILE A 180 12.44 4.35 -0.46
N PHE A 181 13.48 3.56 -0.18
CA PHE A 181 14.82 4.00 0.22
C PHE A 181 15.86 3.55 -0.80
N ASN A 182 16.98 4.25 -0.88
CA ASN A 182 18.18 3.75 -1.56
C ASN A 182 19.40 3.87 -0.64
N LYS A 183 19.50 2.97 0.35
CA LYS A 183 20.50 3.04 1.43
C LYS A 183 21.16 1.71 1.72
N ASP A 184 22.39 1.76 2.24
CA ASP A 184 23.01 0.56 2.79
C ASP A 184 22.39 0.29 4.17
N TRP A 185 22.05 -0.95 4.49
CA TRP A 185 21.53 -1.24 5.83
C TRP A 185 22.55 -0.98 6.94
N ASN A 186 23.85 -1.05 6.64
CA ASN A 186 24.91 -0.83 7.61
C ASN A 186 25.01 0.63 8.07
N ASP A 187 24.52 1.58 7.28
CA ASP A 187 24.53 3.01 7.60
C ASP A 187 23.11 3.61 7.76
N PHE A 188 22.08 2.75 7.72
CA PHE A 188 20.70 3.19 7.75
C PHE A 188 20.27 3.59 9.16
N SER A 189 19.97 4.87 9.33
CA SER A 189 19.31 5.42 10.52
C SER A 189 18.03 6.12 10.09
N PHE A 190 16.89 5.71 10.66
CA PHE A 190 15.62 6.39 10.44
C PHE A 190 14.85 6.51 11.75
N ILE A 191 14.08 7.59 11.87
CA ILE A 191 13.11 7.78 12.94
C ILE A 191 11.74 7.57 12.29
N HIS A 192 11.01 6.55 12.75
CA HIS A 192 9.63 6.35 12.36
C HIS A 192 8.72 7.02 13.39
N ALA A 193 8.13 8.14 13.00
CA ALA A 193 7.03 8.75 13.75
C ALA A 193 5.75 8.52 12.94
N THR A 194 4.86 7.67 13.45
CA THR A 194 3.55 7.43 12.83
C THR A 194 2.51 8.35 13.43
N ASP A 195 1.87 9.19 12.60
CA ASP A 195 0.60 9.83 12.95
C ASP A 195 -0.55 8.87 12.61
N PHE A 196 -1.35 8.54 13.63
CA PHE A 196 -2.56 7.74 13.44
C PHE A 196 -3.75 8.66 13.16
N HIS A 197 -4.28 8.62 11.94
CA HIS A 197 -5.52 9.29 11.57
C HIS A 197 -6.63 8.23 11.40
N ILE A 198 -7.68 8.31 12.22
CA ILE A 198 -8.91 7.49 12.13
C ILE A 198 -9.89 8.17 11.19
#